data_AF-A0A9W8PE47-F1
#
_entry.id   AF-A0A9W8PE47-F1
#
_cell.length_a   1.000
_cell.length_b   1.000
_cell.length_c   1.000
_cell.angle_alpha   90.00
_cell.angle_beta   90.00
_cell.angle_gamma   90.00
#
_symmetry.space_group_name_H-M   'P 1'
#
loop_
_entity.id
_entity.type
_entity.pdbx_description
1 polymer ?
#
loop_
_entity_poly.entity_id
_entity_poly.type
_entity_poly.pdbx_seq_one_letter_code
_entity_poly.pdbx_strand_id
1 'polypeptide(L)'
;MPSKTFFMTLLALGVSAAPLDAEVQKDSLDKRCDWNDLHGQISCGYFSVIMSFDDVKIRGDGWSEKFKIDCSREWSSLSIPRLPWTIEFHPGNACDGTNYDNMWIKYADTTLDIPSDKRCGAVGKNNVLRRCIIADKK
;
A
#
# COMPACT_ATOMS: atom_id res chain seq x y z
N MET A 1 45.75 -39.52 -65.54
CA MET A 1 46.92 -39.72 -64.65
C MET A 1 47.18 -38.42 -63.89
N PRO A 2 47.67 -38.50 -62.64
CA PRO A 2 47.19 -37.81 -61.41
C PRO A 2 47.77 -36.36 -61.28
N SER A 3 47.46 -35.50 -60.31
CA SER A 3 47.37 -35.71 -58.87
C SER A 3 46.79 -34.48 -58.13
N LYS A 4 46.12 -34.79 -57.02
CA LYS A 4 45.68 -34.00 -55.87
C LYS A 4 46.60 -32.85 -55.45
N THR A 5 46.00 -31.76 -54.93
CA THR A 5 46.18 -31.39 -53.51
C THR A 5 45.02 -30.55 -52.98
N PHE A 6 44.47 -31.03 -51.86
CA PHE A 6 43.50 -30.41 -50.97
C PHE A 6 44.23 -29.41 -50.07
N PHE A 7 43.65 -28.24 -49.81
CA PHE A 7 44.01 -27.44 -48.63
C PHE A 7 42.75 -27.05 -47.87
N MET A 8 42.74 -27.53 -46.62
CA MET A 8 41.76 -27.36 -45.57
C MET A 8 41.82 -25.90 -45.07
N THR A 9 40.68 -25.23 -44.93
CA THR A 9 40.60 -23.99 -44.15
C THR A 9 39.65 -24.21 -42.97
N LEU A 10 40.21 -24.12 -41.77
CA LEU A 10 39.52 -24.24 -40.48
C LEU A 10 38.47 -23.14 -40.33
N LEU A 11 37.26 -23.51 -39.92
CA LEU A 11 36.22 -22.61 -39.45
C LEU A 11 36.46 -22.32 -37.96
N ALA A 12 36.85 -21.09 -37.62
CA ALA A 12 36.89 -20.62 -36.24
C ALA A 12 35.53 -20.03 -35.87
N LEU A 13 34.70 -20.76 -35.11
CA LEU A 13 33.52 -20.21 -34.46
C LEU A 13 33.98 -19.49 -33.19
N GLY A 14 34.17 -18.18 -33.30
CA GLY A 14 34.39 -17.31 -32.16
C GLY A 14 33.18 -17.32 -31.23
N VAL A 15 33.37 -17.83 -30.01
CA VAL A 15 32.47 -17.59 -28.89
C VAL A 15 32.55 -16.10 -28.55
N SER A 16 31.54 -15.33 -28.94
CA SER A 16 31.31 -14.03 -28.31
C SER A 16 30.66 -14.28 -26.95
N ALA A 17 31.47 -14.29 -25.91
CA ALA A 17 30.97 -14.00 -24.57
C ALA A 17 30.60 -12.51 -24.55
N ALA A 18 29.31 -12.22 -24.71
CA ALA A 18 28.81 -10.89 -24.39
C ALA A 18 29.03 -10.66 -22.89
N PRO A 19 29.59 -9.51 -22.46
CA PRO A 19 29.57 -9.17 -21.06
C PRO A 19 28.10 -9.02 -20.65
N LEU A 20 27.65 -9.89 -19.75
CA LEU A 20 26.45 -9.63 -18.97
C LEU A 20 26.82 -8.48 -18.03
N ASP A 21 26.59 -7.25 -18.49
CA ASP A 21 26.24 -6.17 -17.58
C ASP A 21 24.95 -6.63 -16.89
N ALA A 22 25.13 -7.34 -15.77
CA ALA A 22 24.10 -7.43 -14.76
C ALA A 22 23.91 -6.01 -14.25
N GLU A 23 23.01 -5.26 -14.90
CA GLU A 23 22.28 -4.19 -14.24
C GLU A 23 21.65 -4.81 -13.00
N VAL A 24 22.38 -4.75 -11.90
CA VAL A 24 21.85 -4.98 -10.57
C VAL A 24 20.66 -4.05 -10.48
N GLN A 25 19.46 -4.63 -10.53
CA GLN A 25 18.21 -3.91 -10.43
C GLN A 25 18.23 -3.05 -9.17
N LYS A 26 18.57 -1.77 -9.34
CA LYS A 26 18.47 -0.72 -8.33
C LYS A 26 17.04 -0.63 -7.80
N ASP A 27 16.08 -1.09 -8.61
CA ASP A 27 14.66 -1.26 -8.31
C ASP A 27 14.31 -2.30 -7.21
N SER A 28 15.27 -3.12 -6.76
CA SER A 28 15.04 -4.14 -5.71
C SER A 28 15.44 -3.69 -4.30
N LEU A 29 16.26 -2.64 -4.18
CA LEU A 29 16.73 -2.15 -2.88
C LEU A 29 15.77 -1.14 -2.24
N ASP A 30 15.01 -0.38 -3.04
CA ASP A 30 14.01 0.58 -2.55
C ASP A 30 12.66 -0.08 -2.15
N LYS A 31 12.45 -1.36 -2.46
CA LYS A 31 11.30 -2.17 -2.00
C LYS A 31 11.52 -2.82 -0.63
N ARG A 32 12.57 -2.41 0.10
CA ARG A 32 13.03 -3.16 1.29
C ARG A 32 12.09 -3.16 2.47
N CYS A 33 11.05 -2.34 2.48
CA CYS A 33 9.97 -2.58 3.42
C CYS A 33 8.61 -2.10 2.90
N ASP A 34 7.88 -3.08 2.40
CA ASP A 34 6.44 -3.01 2.24
C ASP A 34 5.80 -4.09 3.12
N TRP A 35 4.60 -3.81 3.59
CA TRP A 35 3.78 -4.73 4.37
C TRP A 35 2.38 -4.80 3.76
N ASN A 36 1.55 -5.72 4.23
CA ASN A 36 0.21 -5.94 3.69
C ASN A 36 -0.83 -5.85 4.80
N ASP A 37 -1.82 -4.96 4.63
CA ASP A 37 -2.89 -4.74 5.60
C ASP A 37 -4.13 -5.64 5.37
N LEU A 38 -3.97 -6.69 4.58
CA LEU A 38 -4.99 -7.60 4.02
C LEU A 38 -5.85 -7.00 2.90
N HIS A 39 -5.60 -5.75 2.51
CA HIS A 39 -6.30 -5.08 1.40
C HIS A 39 -5.35 -4.54 0.33
N GLY A 40 -4.04 -4.77 0.47
CA GLY A 40 -3.03 -4.44 -0.52
C GLY A 40 -1.68 -4.17 0.14
N GLN A 41 -0.66 -4.02 -0.71
CA GLN A 41 0.67 -3.61 -0.29
C GLN A 41 0.64 -2.15 0.21
N ILE A 42 1.42 -1.86 1.24
CA ILE A 42 1.63 -0.54 1.84
C ILE A 42 3.12 -0.39 2.09
N SER A 43 3.68 0.75 1.70
CA SER A 43 5.08 1.06 2.02
C SER A 43 5.26 1.43 3.48
N CYS A 44 6.42 1.13 4.04
CA CYS A 44 6.81 1.68 5.33
C CYS A 44 6.63 3.19 5.42
N GLY A 45 6.44 3.69 6.64
CA GLY A 45 6.15 5.10 6.84
C GLY A 45 4.68 5.44 6.61
N TYR A 46 3.82 4.43 6.38
CA TYR A 46 2.38 4.57 6.23
C TYR A 46 1.64 3.55 7.09
N PHE A 47 0.44 3.92 7.50
CA PHE A 47 -0.56 3.07 8.13
C PHE A 47 -1.86 3.13 7.34
N SER A 48 -2.73 2.13 7.50
CA SER A 48 -4.06 2.14 6.92
C SER A 48 -5.15 2.32 7.97
N VAL A 49 -6.20 3.04 7.57
CA VAL A 49 -7.47 3.13 8.29
C VAL A 49 -8.51 2.42 7.43
N ILE A 50 -9.10 1.35 7.93
CA ILE A 50 -10.10 0.53 7.26
C ILE A 50 -11.42 0.67 8.00
N MET A 51 -12.44 1.18 7.33
CA MET A 51 -13.75 1.44 7.89
C MET A 51 -14.82 0.52 7.31
N SER A 52 -15.67 0.01 8.19
CA SER A 52 -17.01 -0.50 7.88
C SER A 52 -18.07 0.45 8.44
N PHE A 53 -19.33 0.00 8.50
CA PHE A 53 -20.38 0.74 9.20
C PHE A 53 -20.34 0.61 10.72
N ASP A 54 -19.66 -0.41 11.24
CA ASP A 54 -19.64 -0.70 12.69
C ASP A 54 -18.29 -0.39 13.34
N ASP A 55 -17.21 -0.46 12.56
CA ASP A 55 -15.85 -0.49 13.09
C ASP A 55 -14.87 0.33 12.26
N VAL A 56 -13.88 0.89 12.94
CA VAL A 56 -12.66 1.46 12.37
C VAL A 56 -11.48 0.59 12.82
N LYS A 57 -10.75 0.03 11.86
CA LYS A 57 -9.51 -0.73 12.08
C LYS A 57 -8.33 0.10 11.61
N ILE A 58 -7.37 0.35 12.48
CA ILE A 58 -6.14 1.05 12.14
C ILE A 58 -5.00 0.03 12.17
N ARG A 59 -4.23 -0.05 11.10
CA ARG A 59 -3.14 -1.02 10.95
C ARG A 59 -1.85 -0.32 10.54
N GLY A 60 -0.76 -0.70 11.16
CA GLY A 60 0.59 -0.39 10.70
C GLY A 60 1.42 -1.65 10.60
N ASP A 61 2.69 -1.51 10.24
CA ASP A 61 3.59 -2.64 10.11
C ASP A 61 3.75 -3.38 11.46
N GLY A 62 3.29 -4.64 11.49
CA GLY A 62 3.32 -5.48 12.69
C GLY A 62 2.30 -5.15 13.78
N TRP A 63 1.36 -4.22 13.58
CA TRP A 63 0.36 -3.87 14.60
C TRP A 63 -1.02 -3.52 14.05
N SER A 64 -2.04 -3.66 14.88
CA SER A 64 -3.41 -3.28 14.55
C SER A 64 -4.22 -2.94 15.79
N GLU A 65 -5.08 -1.93 15.68
CA GLU A 65 -6.06 -1.54 16.68
C GLU A 65 -7.45 -1.54 16.05
N LYS A 66 -8.49 -1.87 16.83
CA LYS A 66 -9.88 -1.89 16.37
C LYS A 66 -10.74 -1.07 17.33
N PHE A 67 -11.53 -0.17 16.76
CA PHE A 67 -12.47 0.69 17.48
C PHE A 67 -13.87 0.49 16.93
N LYS A 68 -14.87 0.53 17.81
CA LYS A 68 -16.27 0.61 17.39
C LYS A 68 -16.59 2.05 16.99
N ILE A 69 -17.43 2.20 15.98
CA ILE A 69 -18.00 3.50 15.62
C ILE A 69 -18.99 3.91 16.72
N ASP A 70 -18.79 5.10 17.30
CA ASP A 70 -19.70 5.71 18.26
C ASP A 70 -20.59 6.74 17.56
N CYS A 71 -21.80 6.32 17.23
CA CYS A 71 -22.81 7.17 16.58
C CYS A 71 -23.50 8.16 17.51
N SER A 72 -23.19 8.15 18.82
CA SER A 72 -23.70 9.16 19.76
C SER A 72 -22.89 10.45 19.74
N ARG A 73 -21.75 10.46 19.02
CA ARG A 73 -20.82 11.59 18.95
C ARG A 73 -20.55 11.95 17.50
N GLU A 74 -20.39 13.25 17.26
CA GLU A 74 -19.97 13.77 15.96
C GLU A 74 -18.51 13.40 15.66
N TRP A 75 -17.62 13.52 16.66
CA TRP A 75 -16.21 13.17 16.54
C TRP A 75 -15.77 12.26 17.67
N SER A 76 -14.98 11.23 17.33
CA SER A 76 -14.34 10.32 18.28
C SER A 76 -12.82 10.40 18.16
N SER A 77 -12.13 10.57 19.29
CA SER A 77 -10.67 10.56 19.35
C SER A 77 -10.15 9.14 19.58
N LEU A 78 -9.35 8.64 18.65
CA LEU A 78 -8.70 7.33 18.65
C LEU A 78 -7.22 7.52 18.95
N SER A 79 -6.85 7.35 20.22
CA SER A 79 -5.45 7.44 20.66
C SER A 79 -4.76 6.09 20.49
N ILE A 80 -3.69 6.07 19.69
CA ILE A 80 -2.89 4.88 19.42
C ILE A 80 -1.46 5.16 19.85
N PRO A 81 -0.89 4.43 20.84
CA PRO A 81 0.44 4.72 21.38
C PRO A 81 1.58 4.71 20.35
N ARG A 82 1.38 4.04 19.21
CA ARG A 82 2.38 3.91 18.13
C ARG A 82 2.33 5.05 17.11
N LEU A 83 1.29 5.89 17.14
CA LEU A 83 1.17 7.03 16.24
C LEU A 83 1.58 8.31 16.96
N PRO A 84 2.27 9.23 16.28
CA PRO A 84 2.69 10.51 16.86
C PRO A 84 1.54 11.51 17.07
N TRP A 85 0.34 11.21 16.57
CA TRP A 85 -0.85 12.05 16.72
C TRP A 85 -2.09 11.19 16.97
N THR A 86 -3.08 11.81 17.61
CA THR A 86 -4.42 11.28 17.72
C THR A 86 -5.10 11.27 16.35
N ILE A 87 -5.84 10.20 16.05
CA ILE A 87 -6.73 10.15 14.91
C ILE A 87 -8.12 10.53 15.42
N GLU A 88 -8.76 11.55 14.86
CA GLU A 88 -10.17 11.81 15.11
C GLU A 88 -11.01 11.30 13.94
N PHE A 89 -12.17 10.75 14.26
CA PHE A 89 -13.04 10.13 13.28
C PHE A 89 -14.45 10.67 13.40
N HIS A 90 -15.01 11.09 12.26
CA HIS A 90 -16.41 11.47 12.11
C HIS A 90 -17.15 10.35 11.38
N PRO A 91 -18.18 9.74 11.98
CA PRO A 91 -18.78 8.54 11.45
C PRO A 91 -19.79 8.78 10.32
N GLY A 92 -20.30 10.01 10.17
CA GLY A 92 -21.18 10.37 9.05
C GLY A 92 -22.34 9.40 8.87
N ASN A 93 -22.65 9.10 7.61
CA ASN A 93 -23.75 8.23 7.24
C ASN A 93 -23.48 6.73 7.49
N ALA A 94 -22.28 6.36 7.95
CA ALA A 94 -22.02 5.00 8.41
C ALA A 94 -22.95 4.63 9.58
N CYS A 95 -23.33 5.61 10.39
CA CYS A 95 -24.26 5.44 11.50
C CYS A 95 -25.68 5.06 11.08
N ASP A 96 -26.08 5.43 9.86
CA ASP A 96 -27.35 5.01 9.27
C ASP A 96 -27.22 3.68 8.51
N GLY A 97 -26.01 3.12 8.42
CA GLY A 97 -25.72 1.88 7.69
C GLY A 97 -25.97 1.99 6.18
N THR A 98 -25.97 3.20 5.63
CA THR A 98 -26.39 3.46 4.25
C THR A 98 -25.21 3.57 3.29
N ASN A 99 -24.31 4.52 3.55
CA ASN A 99 -23.18 4.83 2.69
C ASN A 99 -22.04 5.45 3.52
N TYR A 100 -20.96 5.83 2.83
CA TYR A 100 -19.76 6.38 3.44
C TYR A 100 -19.71 7.91 3.39
N ASP A 101 -20.79 8.56 2.95
CA ASP A 101 -20.84 10.02 2.80
C ASP A 101 -20.74 10.70 4.15
N ASN A 102 -20.17 11.91 4.14
CA ASN A 102 -19.94 12.72 5.34
C ASN A 102 -19.10 12.01 6.41
N MET A 103 -18.24 11.07 6.01
CA MET A 103 -17.25 10.46 6.89
C MET A 103 -15.92 11.19 6.76
N TRP A 104 -15.28 11.44 7.91
CA TRP A 104 -14.05 12.21 7.94
C TRP A 104 -13.01 11.62 8.88
N ILE A 105 -11.73 11.82 8.53
CA ILE A 105 -10.60 11.53 9.40
C ILE A 105 -9.82 12.82 9.61
N LYS A 106 -9.56 13.18 10.87
CA LYS A 106 -8.58 14.21 11.21
C LYS A 106 -7.35 13.58 11.83
N TYR A 107 -6.19 14.09 11.47
CA TYR A 107 -4.93 13.68 12.06
C TYR A 107 -3.91 14.80 11.86
N ALA A 108 -3.06 15.05 12.86
CA ALA A 108 -2.19 16.22 12.87
C ALA A 108 -2.96 17.51 12.49
N ASP A 109 -2.58 18.18 11.40
CA ASP A 109 -3.25 19.35 10.83
C ASP A 109 -4.01 19.05 9.52
N THR A 110 -4.27 17.78 9.24
CA THR A 110 -4.95 17.32 8.03
C THR A 110 -6.36 16.82 8.34
N THR A 111 -7.29 17.11 7.42
CA THR A 111 -8.66 16.55 7.42
C THR A 111 -8.90 15.85 6.09
N LEU A 112 -9.40 14.62 6.14
CA LEU A 112 -9.75 13.80 4.97
C LEU A 112 -11.26 13.69 4.85
N ASP A 113 -11.79 13.96 3.67
CA ASP A 113 -13.14 13.55 3.27
C ASP A 113 -13.06 12.13 2.70
N ILE A 114 -13.51 11.13 3.46
CA ILE A 114 -13.31 9.71 3.11
C ILE A 114 -13.89 9.35 1.73
N PRO A 115 -15.11 9.78 1.34
CA PRO A 115 -15.67 9.53 0.02
C PRO A 115 -14.83 10.00 -1.17
N SER A 116 -14.16 11.15 -1.04
CA SER A 116 -13.59 11.87 -2.19
C SER A 116 -12.07 12.01 -2.15
N ASP A 117 -11.42 11.81 -1.00
CA ASP A 117 -9.98 11.92 -0.87
C ASP A 117 -9.27 10.79 -1.63
N LYS A 118 -8.31 11.15 -2.48
CA LYS A 118 -7.53 10.21 -3.32
C LYS A 118 -6.73 9.17 -2.53
N ARG A 119 -6.47 9.40 -1.24
CA ARG A 119 -5.82 8.43 -0.35
C ARG A 119 -6.78 7.33 0.08
N CYS A 120 -8.07 7.54 -0.10
CA CYS A 120 -9.13 6.65 0.30
C CYS A 120 -9.70 5.92 -0.93
N GLY A 121 -10.03 4.64 -0.75
CA GLY A 121 -10.56 3.79 -1.80
C GLY A 121 -11.43 2.68 -1.25
N ALA A 122 -12.28 2.13 -2.12
CA ALA A 122 -13.09 0.97 -1.75
C ALA A 122 -12.23 -0.30 -1.74
N VAL A 123 -12.41 -1.15 -0.72
CA VAL A 123 -11.69 -2.42 -0.59
C VAL A 123 -12.59 -3.52 -0.03
N GLY A 124 -12.03 -4.73 0.07
CA GLY A 124 -12.74 -5.90 0.57
C GLY A 124 -13.66 -6.52 -0.49
N LYS A 125 -14.30 -7.62 -0.13
CA LYS A 125 -15.23 -8.31 -1.04
C LYS A 125 -16.39 -7.38 -1.39
N ASN A 126 -16.67 -7.23 -2.68
CA ASN A 126 -17.73 -6.35 -3.18
C ASN A 126 -17.56 -4.86 -2.83
N ASN A 127 -16.33 -4.39 -2.54
CA ASN A 127 -16.04 -2.98 -2.27
C ASN A 127 -16.84 -2.40 -1.08
N VAL A 128 -17.20 -3.26 -0.12
CA VAL A 128 -18.06 -2.89 1.02
C VAL A 128 -17.33 -2.20 2.14
N LEU A 129 -16.01 -2.05 2.08
CA LEU A 129 -15.21 -1.32 3.07
C LEU A 129 -14.55 -0.11 2.41
N ARG A 130 -14.17 0.87 3.24
CA ARG A 130 -13.32 1.99 2.83
C ARG A 130 -11.96 1.89 3.49
N ARG A 131 -10.90 2.18 2.73
CA ARG A 131 -9.52 2.16 3.21
C ARG A 131 -8.84 3.45 2.83
N CYS A 132 -8.22 4.12 3.80
CA CYS A 132 -7.36 5.26 3.59
C CYS A 132 -5.91 4.90 3.96
N ILE A 133 -4.94 5.32 3.15
CA ILE A 133 -3.50 5.14 3.43
C ILE A 133 -2.91 6.49 3.86
N ILE A 134 -2.33 6.54 5.05
CA ILE A 134 -1.90 7.78 5.71
C ILE A 134 -0.44 7.62 6.14
N ALA A 135 0.39 8.65 5.91
CA ALA A 135 1.78 8.66 6.36
C ALA A 135 1.84 8.65 7.90
N ASP A 136 2.75 7.88 8.49
CA ASP A 136 2.96 7.78 9.95
C ASP A 136 3.89 8.86 10.51
N LYS A 137 4.50 9.68 9.63
CA LYS A 137 5.38 10.81 9.91
C LYS A 137 5.00 11.99 9.02
N LYS A 138 5.13 13.21 9.55
CA LYS A 138 4.92 14.46 8.82
C LYS A 138 6.23 14.94 8.23
#